data_AF-A0A3D0SYI4-F1
#
_entry.id   AF-A0A3D0SYI4-F1
#
_cell.length_a   1.000
_cell.length_b   1.000
_cell.length_c   1.000
_cell.angle_alpha   90.00
_cell.angle_beta   90.00
_cell.angle_gamma   90.00
#
_symmetry.space_group_name_H-M   'P 1'
#
loop_
_entity.id
_entity.type
_entity.pdbx_description
1 polymer ?
#
loop_
_entity_poly.entity_id
_entity_poly.type
_entity_poly.pdbx_seq_one_letter_code
_entity_poly.pdbx_strand_id
1 'polypeptide(L)'
;APDVFAGVGVSAGPSIGTSSSGAIGSCEYANVAQRCQQYAGSYSGSLDDQIASIAHGDADTTVDTCYNRQNAEGMAGAYGVSELPGSNLLGSGSRTAEEYLWQEGRVSMIWLNGVDHSWSGGSGASGSYVSGTGINYAMYLGEYFSENNKRVDRNQPPQLSSVSASESSGQLIVTGNATDAEGYVDNVDVLITNNNGDTYQYSASTQSDDSFSVTSATLSDDLYLVTVTASDDVGAVSEASTVSVRVGPPPPPAAPVLSDVLVDANGQCATVTGSVYDENQDLTAVEVTFATGTQNASVDGLSFSAEACDLPGGSQTITVTAIDASGLSSNTQLSVDIDAGVIATLDQHISAGRLDYTGYSTCYLEYSTDAFKLTEQTQSGGMCVWQDDDASCTGPVQACSGTGSDGGSGGDDGSGDDGSGGDTGGGDPATCAEYTTANYYHKVAGRAYSTGYYYAPDYFASGSDDPLAGSTWGTSTLYSTDGSVWFAGNCP
;
A
#
# COMPACT_ATOMS: atom_id res chain seq x y z
N ALA A 1 -30.73 3.56 9.63
CA ALA A 1 -29.38 3.02 9.88
C ALA A 1 -28.37 4.16 9.86
N PRO A 2 -28.43 5.08 10.83
CA PRO A 2 -27.41 6.12 10.95
C PRO A 2 -26.04 5.51 11.19
N ASP A 3 -25.94 4.38 11.90
CA ASP A 3 -24.75 3.56 12.07
C ASP A 3 -24.05 3.15 10.75
N VAL A 4 -24.81 2.89 9.69
CA VAL A 4 -24.25 2.45 8.39
C VAL A 4 -23.99 3.61 7.44
N PHE A 5 -24.90 4.58 7.37
CA PHE A 5 -24.81 5.67 6.39
C PHE A 5 -24.34 6.97 7.03
N ALA A 6 -23.21 7.51 6.53
CA ALA A 6 -22.61 8.74 7.02
C ALA A 6 -23.43 10.01 6.69
N GLY A 7 -24.37 9.93 5.75
CA GLY A 7 -25.25 11.04 5.45
C GLY A 7 -26.45 10.67 4.58
N VAL A 8 -27.37 11.62 4.44
CA VAL A 8 -28.59 11.50 3.63
C VAL A 8 -28.76 12.69 2.68
N GLY A 9 -29.01 12.39 1.40
CA GLY A 9 -29.38 13.37 0.39
C GLY A 9 -30.87 13.27 0.07
N VAL A 10 -31.61 14.38 0.12
CA VAL A 10 -33.05 14.43 -0.19
C VAL A 10 -33.28 15.42 -1.32
N SER A 11 -33.99 15.01 -2.38
CA SER A 11 -34.40 15.90 -3.48
C SER A 11 -35.92 15.90 -3.61
N ALA A 12 -36.55 17.05 -3.40
CA ALA A 12 -38.01 17.26 -3.48
C ALA A 12 -38.85 16.23 -2.70
N GLY A 13 -38.34 15.76 -1.56
CA GLY A 13 -38.96 14.72 -0.73
C GLY A 13 -39.86 15.28 0.36
N PRO A 14 -41.10 14.78 0.52
CA PRO A 14 -41.93 15.06 1.69
C PRO A 14 -41.25 14.66 2.99
N SER A 15 -41.58 15.36 4.08
CA SER A 15 -40.96 15.08 5.38
C SER A 15 -41.32 13.71 5.93
N ILE A 16 -40.35 13.07 6.58
CA ILE A 16 -40.57 11.75 7.17
C ILE A 16 -41.72 11.83 8.18
N GLY A 17 -42.76 11.03 7.92
CA GLY A 17 -43.93 10.98 8.77
C GLY A 17 -45.16 11.75 8.32
N THR A 18 -45.11 12.39 7.15
CA THR A 18 -46.30 12.90 6.48
C THR A 18 -47.15 11.77 5.90
N SER A 19 -48.45 11.99 5.78
CA SER A 19 -49.35 11.07 5.08
C SER A 19 -49.11 11.07 3.56
N SER A 20 -49.62 10.05 2.86
CA SER A 20 -49.60 10.03 1.39
C SER A 20 -50.38 11.21 0.77
N SER A 21 -51.42 11.69 1.46
CA SER A 21 -52.15 12.89 1.05
C SER A 21 -51.35 14.18 1.27
N GLY A 22 -50.59 14.27 2.36
CA GLY A 22 -49.70 15.41 2.63
C GLY A 22 -48.52 15.48 1.68
N ALA A 23 -48.04 14.33 1.20
CA ALA A 23 -46.90 14.24 0.29
C ALA A 23 -47.09 14.98 -1.06
N ILE A 24 -48.32 15.00 -1.60
CA ILE A 24 -48.65 15.60 -2.91
C ILE A 24 -49.66 16.77 -2.75
N GLY A 25 -50.17 16.95 -1.52
CA GLY A 25 -51.11 18.00 -1.17
C GLY A 25 -50.42 19.20 -0.54
N SER A 26 -51.16 19.89 0.32
CA SER A 26 -50.59 20.97 1.12
C SER A 26 -49.62 20.45 2.17
N CYS A 27 -48.65 21.28 2.51
CA CYS A 27 -47.70 21.09 3.59
C CYS A 27 -48.35 20.48 4.86
N GLU A 28 -47.97 19.25 5.18
CA GLU A 28 -48.31 18.58 6.45
C GLU A 28 -47.13 18.74 7.40
N TYR A 29 -47.40 19.18 8.64
CA TYR A 29 -46.35 19.27 9.65
C TYR A 29 -46.00 17.88 10.19
N ALA A 30 -44.71 17.57 10.23
CA ALA A 30 -44.12 16.39 10.83
C ALA A 30 -42.93 16.78 11.72
N ASN A 31 -42.86 16.16 12.91
CA ASN A 31 -41.69 16.28 13.77
C ASN A 31 -40.59 15.32 13.29
N VAL A 32 -39.83 15.76 12.29
CA VAL A 32 -38.74 15.00 11.66
C VAL A 32 -37.68 14.58 12.69
N ALA A 33 -37.23 15.50 13.54
CA ALA A 33 -36.19 15.23 14.54
C ALA A 33 -36.58 14.06 15.47
N GLN A 34 -37.79 14.13 16.05
CA GLN A 34 -38.29 13.08 16.94
C GLN A 34 -38.42 11.74 16.22
N ARG A 35 -38.85 11.74 14.95
CA ARG A 35 -38.99 10.50 14.16
C ARG A 35 -37.63 9.91 13.80
N CYS A 36 -36.65 10.72 13.42
CA CYS A 36 -35.28 10.26 13.18
C CYS A 36 -34.69 9.59 14.43
N GLN A 37 -34.85 10.21 15.61
CA GLN A 37 -34.42 9.63 16.89
C GLN A 37 -35.14 8.30 17.18
N GLN A 38 -36.47 8.23 16.98
CA GLN A 38 -37.25 7.02 17.20
C GLN A 38 -36.84 5.87 16.26
N TYR A 39 -36.63 6.17 14.97
CA TYR A 39 -36.26 5.16 13.98
C TYR A 39 -34.79 4.72 14.10
N ALA A 40 -33.92 5.59 14.58
CA ALA A 40 -32.54 5.23 14.91
C ALA A 40 -32.49 4.24 16.09
N GLY A 41 -33.40 4.36 17.06
CA GLY A 41 -33.49 3.45 18.19
C GLY A 41 -32.17 3.40 18.98
N SER A 42 -31.59 2.21 19.15
CA SER A 42 -30.29 2.04 19.81
C SER A 42 -29.11 2.68 19.07
N TYR A 43 -29.28 3.06 17.80
CA TYR A 43 -28.26 3.70 16.98
C TYR A 43 -28.37 5.22 17.00
N SER A 44 -29.15 5.82 17.90
CA SER A 44 -29.32 7.28 17.96
C SER A 44 -28.01 8.02 18.18
N GLY A 45 -27.01 7.42 18.83
CA GLY A 45 -25.67 8.01 18.98
C GLY A 45 -24.94 8.20 17.64
N SER A 46 -25.21 7.37 16.64
CA SER A 46 -24.67 7.55 15.28
C SER A 46 -25.35 8.68 14.50
N LEU A 47 -26.29 9.42 15.11
CA LEU A 47 -26.74 10.70 14.56
C LEU A 47 -25.74 11.81 14.87
N ASP A 48 -24.84 11.64 15.85
CA ASP A 48 -23.87 12.67 16.25
C ASP A 48 -22.80 12.93 15.18
N ASP A 49 -22.56 11.97 14.29
CA ASP A 49 -21.58 12.03 13.19
C ASP A 49 -22.22 11.93 11.80
N GLN A 50 -23.55 11.98 11.70
CA GLN A 50 -24.27 11.97 10.43
C GLN A 50 -24.50 13.39 9.87
N ILE A 51 -24.45 13.54 8.55
CA ILE A 51 -24.73 14.80 7.83
C ILE A 51 -25.95 14.69 6.90
N ALA A 52 -26.53 15.82 6.48
CA ALA A 52 -27.67 15.83 5.55
C ALA A 52 -27.56 16.95 4.51
N SER A 53 -27.99 16.67 3.28
CA SER A 53 -28.24 17.69 2.27
C SER A 53 -29.68 17.55 1.76
N ILE A 54 -30.43 18.63 1.79
CA ILE A 54 -31.83 18.70 1.40
C ILE A 54 -31.93 19.71 0.26
N ALA A 55 -32.41 19.28 -0.91
CA ALA A 55 -32.58 20.13 -2.07
C ALA A 55 -34.03 20.10 -2.58
N HIS A 56 -34.50 21.24 -3.08
CA HIS A 56 -35.83 21.36 -3.66
C HIS A 56 -35.82 22.40 -4.80
N GLY A 57 -36.51 22.11 -5.89
CA GLY A 57 -36.78 23.09 -6.95
C GLY A 57 -37.72 24.22 -6.47
N ASP A 58 -37.37 25.47 -6.70
CA ASP A 58 -38.23 26.60 -6.33
C ASP A 58 -39.47 26.74 -7.23
N ALA A 59 -39.50 26.03 -8.36
CA ALA A 59 -40.61 25.97 -9.31
C ALA A 59 -41.39 24.63 -9.24
N ASP A 60 -41.15 23.82 -8.19
CA ASP A 60 -41.90 22.59 -7.96
C ASP A 60 -43.38 22.91 -7.65
N THR A 61 -44.27 22.22 -8.36
CA THR A 61 -45.74 22.34 -8.20
C THR A 61 -46.40 21.00 -7.87
N THR A 62 -45.61 19.93 -7.74
CA THR A 62 -46.07 18.57 -7.42
C THR A 62 -45.93 18.28 -5.93
N VAL A 63 -44.79 18.66 -5.33
CA VAL A 63 -44.54 18.52 -3.89
C VAL A 63 -44.48 19.91 -3.28
N ASP A 64 -45.10 20.08 -2.11
CA ASP A 64 -45.10 21.37 -1.43
C ASP A 64 -43.67 21.77 -1.02
N THR A 65 -43.26 22.97 -1.44
CA THR A 65 -41.90 23.48 -1.23
C THR A 65 -41.56 23.66 0.25
N CYS A 66 -42.57 23.74 1.15
CA CYS A 66 -42.34 23.83 2.59
C CYS A 66 -41.44 22.69 3.14
N TYR A 67 -41.47 21.52 2.51
CA TYR A 67 -40.76 20.34 2.99
C TYR A 67 -39.24 20.51 2.92
N ASN A 68 -38.73 21.42 2.08
CA ASN A 68 -37.30 21.72 2.04
C ASN A 68 -36.81 22.19 3.42
N ARG A 69 -37.45 23.25 3.93
CA ARG A 69 -37.14 23.84 5.24
C ARG A 69 -37.48 22.89 6.38
N GLN A 70 -38.64 22.23 6.33
CA GLN A 70 -39.06 21.29 7.38
C GLN A 70 -38.09 20.12 7.54
N ASN A 71 -37.57 19.56 6.43
CA ASN A 71 -36.55 18.51 6.48
C ASN A 71 -35.22 19.04 7.01
N ALA A 72 -34.76 20.20 6.53
CA ALA A 72 -33.48 20.77 6.96
C ALA A 72 -33.48 21.08 8.48
N GLU A 73 -34.49 21.78 8.98
CA GLU A 73 -34.65 22.06 10.41
C GLU A 73 -34.87 20.78 11.23
N GLY A 74 -35.57 19.82 10.65
CA GLY A 74 -35.79 18.50 11.22
C GLY A 74 -34.50 17.72 11.46
N MET A 75 -33.65 17.63 10.44
CA MET A 75 -32.35 16.98 10.53
C MET A 75 -31.42 17.77 11.46
N ALA A 76 -31.41 19.10 11.37
CA ALA A 76 -30.63 19.95 12.27
C ALA A 76 -31.02 19.74 13.74
N GLY A 77 -32.32 19.62 14.02
CA GLY A 77 -32.83 19.28 15.36
C GLY A 77 -32.45 17.87 15.80
N ALA A 78 -32.36 16.90 14.89
CA ALA A 78 -31.87 15.55 15.20
C ALA A 78 -30.37 15.56 15.54
N TYR A 79 -29.59 16.43 14.91
CA TYR A 79 -28.14 16.56 15.05
C TYR A 79 -27.70 17.55 16.13
N GLY A 80 -28.62 18.35 16.69
CA GLY A 80 -28.32 19.34 17.72
C GLY A 80 -27.58 20.58 17.22
N VAL A 81 -27.68 20.92 15.93
CA VAL A 81 -26.98 22.06 15.31
C VAL A 81 -27.90 23.23 14.96
N SER A 82 -27.34 24.43 14.92
CA SER A 82 -28.04 25.67 14.54
C SER A 82 -27.69 26.14 13.13
N GLU A 83 -28.62 26.86 12.50
CA GLU A 83 -28.43 27.47 11.17
C GLU A 83 -27.38 28.60 11.26
N LEU A 84 -26.51 28.69 10.25
CA LEU A 84 -25.55 29.77 10.09
C LEU A 84 -26.24 30.98 9.44
N PRO A 85 -25.82 32.21 9.78
CA PRO A 85 -26.44 33.40 9.19
C PRO A 85 -26.10 33.55 7.71
N GLY A 86 -27.12 33.84 6.89
CA GLY A 86 -26.96 34.15 5.47
C GLY A 86 -27.19 32.94 4.57
N SER A 87 -26.94 33.14 3.27
CA SER A 87 -27.01 32.11 2.24
C SER A 87 -25.89 32.28 1.23
N ASN A 88 -25.55 31.18 0.55
CA ASN A 88 -24.57 31.15 -0.52
C ASN A 88 -25.29 30.99 -1.87
N LEU A 89 -24.87 31.76 -2.87
CA LEU A 89 -25.30 31.53 -4.25
C LEU A 89 -24.32 30.54 -4.90
N LEU A 90 -24.82 29.35 -5.20
CA LEU A 90 -24.09 28.31 -5.93
C LEU A 90 -24.31 28.45 -7.44
N GLY A 91 -23.34 27.96 -8.21
CA GLY A 91 -23.39 27.95 -9.67
C GLY A 91 -23.11 29.32 -10.30
N SER A 92 -23.37 29.43 -11.60
CA SER A 92 -23.11 30.66 -12.36
C SER A 92 -24.06 30.81 -13.56
N GLY A 93 -24.21 32.05 -14.04
CA GLY A 93 -25.10 32.35 -15.16
C GLY A 93 -26.56 32.04 -14.83
N SER A 94 -27.23 31.26 -15.68
CA SER A 94 -28.65 30.88 -15.49
C SER A 94 -28.85 29.62 -14.66
N ARG A 95 -27.77 28.94 -14.22
CA ARG A 95 -27.82 27.67 -13.48
C ARG A 95 -27.30 27.90 -12.08
N THR A 96 -28.20 28.25 -11.19
CA THR A 96 -27.85 28.65 -9.82
C THR A 96 -28.70 27.93 -8.80
N ALA A 97 -28.23 27.95 -7.56
CA ALA A 97 -28.99 27.50 -6.41
C ALA A 97 -28.68 28.39 -5.20
N GLU A 98 -29.64 28.56 -4.30
CA GLU A 98 -29.38 29.19 -3.01
C GLU A 98 -29.16 28.13 -1.93
N GLU A 99 -28.06 28.21 -1.22
CA GLU A 99 -27.68 27.29 -0.15
C GLU A 99 -27.72 27.98 1.21
N TYR A 100 -28.27 27.27 2.19
CA TYR A 100 -28.28 27.62 3.60
C TYR A 100 -27.57 26.50 4.36
N LEU A 101 -26.69 26.86 5.30
CA LEU A 101 -25.84 25.90 6.00
C LEU A 101 -26.11 25.92 7.50
N TRP A 102 -25.90 24.78 8.14
CA TRP A 102 -25.89 24.63 9.59
C TRP A 102 -24.45 24.41 10.09
N GLN A 103 -24.25 24.63 11.38
CA GLN A 103 -22.97 24.48 12.05
C GLN A 103 -22.23 23.20 11.65
N GLU A 104 -20.91 23.32 11.55
CA GLU A 104 -19.99 22.21 11.25
C GLU A 104 -20.27 21.47 9.93
N GLY A 105 -21.04 22.08 9.02
CA GLY A 105 -21.43 21.44 7.76
C GLY A 105 -22.34 20.23 7.97
N ARG A 106 -23.17 20.24 9.03
CA ARG A 106 -24.03 19.11 9.39
C ARG A 106 -25.30 19.03 8.56
N VAL A 107 -25.83 20.18 8.12
CA VAL A 107 -26.98 20.26 7.22
C VAL A 107 -26.72 21.30 6.14
N SER A 108 -27.08 20.96 4.90
CA SER A 108 -27.22 21.88 3.79
C SER A 108 -28.66 21.87 3.30
N MET A 109 -29.25 23.06 3.10
CA MET A 109 -30.56 23.23 2.49
C MET A 109 -30.40 24.04 1.21
N ILE A 110 -30.88 23.51 0.09
CA ILE A 110 -30.65 24.05 -1.25
C ILE A 110 -31.99 24.35 -1.94
N TRP A 111 -32.12 25.56 -2.47
CA TRP A 111 -33.13 25.94 -3.44
C TRP A 111 -32.54 25.90 -4.84
N LEU A 112 -33.03 25.00 -5.67
CA LEU A 112 -32.58 24.83 -7.06
C LEU A 112 -33.40 25.78 -7.95
N ASN A 113 -32.78 26.89 -8.36
CA ASN A 113 -33.49 27.99 -9.02
C ASN A 113 -34.00 27.57 -10.41
N GLY A 114 -35.30 27.78 -10.65
CA GLY A 114 -35.99 27.46 -11.91
C GLY A 114 -36.18 25.96 -12.16
N VAL A 115 -35.98 25.10 -11.15
CA VAL A 115 -36.18 23.64 -11.27
C VAL A 115 -37.57 23.28 -10.78
N ASP A 116 -38.29 22.49 -11.57
CA ASP A 116 -39.61 21.96 -11.26
C ASP A 116 -39.51 20.64 -10.47
N HIS A 117 -40.55 19.79 -10.49
CA HIS A 117 -40.50 18.46 -9.85
C HIS A 117 -39.65 17.47 -10.67
N SER A 118 -38.35 17.74 -10.74
CA SER A 118 -37.39 16.95 -11.51
C SER A 118 -36.03 16.91 -10.82
N TRP A 119 -35.26 15.88 -11.15
CA TRP A 119 -33.88 15.77 -10.71
C TRP A 119 -33.03 16.86 -11.36
N SER A 120 -32.28 17.61 -10.54
CA SER A 120 -31.37 18.66 -11.05
C SER A 120 -30.07 18.04 -11.55
N GLY A 121 -30.03 17.74 -12.85
CA GLY A 121 -28.89 17.08 -13.49
C GLY A 121 -27.79 18.03 -13.97
N GLY A 122 -28.06 19.33 -14.03
CA GLY A 122 -27.11 20.34 -14.50
C GLY A 122 -26.92 20.37 -16.02
N SER A 123 -25.84 21.00 -16.47
CA SER A 123 -25.59 21.24 -17.91
C SER A 123 -25.60 19.94 -18.72
N GLY A 124 -26.33 19.94 -19.84
CA GLY A 124 -26.44 18.79 -20.74
C GLY A 124 -27.39 17.69 -20.27
N ALA A 125 -27.94 17.78 -19.06
CA ALA A 125 -28.89 16.80 -18.56
C ALA A 125 -30.26 16.93 -19.27
N SER A 126 -30.87 15.79 -19.56
CA SER A 126 -32.20 15.70 -20.19
C SER A 126 -32.89 14.39 -19.82
N GLY A 127 -34.22 14.37 -19.88
CA GLY A 127 -35.05 13.20 -19.56
C GLY A 127 -36.42 13.61 -19.02
N SER A 128 -37.34 12.66 -18.84
CA SER A 128 -38.73 12.95 -18.42
C SER A 128 -38.86 13.52 -17.00
N TYR A 129 -37.86 13.33 -16.14
CA TYR A 129 -37.82 13.83 -14.76
C TYR A 129 -36.42 14.33 -14.41
N VAL A 130 -35.74 14.91 -15.39
CA VAL A 130 -34.38 15.42 -15.24
C VAL A 130 -34.31 16.80 -15.89
N SER A 131 -33.97 17.81 -15.09
CA SER A 131 -33.82 19.19 -15.53
C SER A 131 -32.35 19.54 -15.71
N GLY A 132 -32.06 20.22 -16.81
CA GLY A 132 -30.76 20.87 -17.07
C GLY A 132 -30.72 22.35 -16.70
N THR A 133 -31.77 22.87 -16.03
CA THR A 133 -31.92 24.29 -15.66
C THR A 133 -31.12 24.68 -14.41
N GLY A 134 -30.99 23.78 -13.43
CA GLY A 134 -30.26 24.03 -12.18
C GLY A 134 -28.78 23.64 -12.22
N ILE A 135 -28.14 23.66 -11.05
CA ILE A 135 -26.81 23.04 -10.84
C ILE A 135 -26.92 21.50 -10.94
N ASN A 136 -25.79 20.80 -11.02
CA ASN A 136 -25.80 19.34 -10.90
C ASN A 136 -25.83 18.96 -9.40
N TYR A 137 -26.99 18.53 -8.89
CA TYR A 137 -27.13 18.22 -7.47
C TYR A 137 -26.34 16.97 -7.05
N ALA A 138 -26.13 15.98 -7.92
CA ALA A 138 -25.28 14.83 -7.61
C ALA A 138 -23.82 15.25 -7.37
N MET A 139 -23.30 16.16 -8.20
CA MET A 139 -21.93 16.66 -8.04
C MET A 139 -21.79 17.45 -6.74
N TYR A 140 -22.74 18.35 -6.47
CA TYR A 140 -22.79 19.07 -5.19
C TYR A 140 -22.84 18.09 -4.00
N LEU A 141 -23.70 17.07 -4.06
CA LEU A 141 -23.86 16.11 -2.97
C LEU A 141 -22.56 15.33 -2.71
N GLY A 142 -21.86 14.94 -3.78
CA GLY A 142 -20.55 14.29 -3.69
C GLY A 142 -19.49 15.18 -3.04
N GLU A 143 -19.38 16.43 -3.49
CA GLU A 143 -18.48 17.43 -2.92
C GLU A 143 -18.80 17.68 -1.44
N TYR A 144 -20.05 18.02 -1.12
CA TYR A 144 -20.51 18.28 0.23
C TYR A 144 -20.25 17.10 1.18
N PHE A 145 -20.51 15.86 0.77
CA PHE A 145 -20.23 14.70 1.60
C PHE A 145 -18.73 14.42 1.72
N SER A 146 -17.94 14.63 0.67
CA SER A 146 -16.49 14.45 0.74
C SER A 146 -15.83 15.43 1.72
N GLU A 147 -16.34 16.66 1.79
CA GLU A 147 -15.81 17.72 2.66
C GLU A 147 -16.29 17.57 4.11
N ASN A 148 -17.56 17.21 4.31
CA ASN A 148 -18.20 17.33 5.62
C ASN A 148 -18.43 16.01 6.37
N ASN A 149 -18.19 14.85 5.74
CA ASN A 149 -18.40 13.54 6.38
C ASN A 149 -17.54 13.39 7.65
N LYS A 150 -18.18 13.29 8.81
CA LYS A 150 -17.52 13.21 10.13
C LYS A 150 -16.87 11.87 10.44
N ARG A 151 -17.12 10.85 9.62
CA ARG A 151 -16.54 9.50 9.79
C ARG A 151 -15.24 9.29 9.03
N VAL A 152 -14.80 10.30 8.28
CA VAL A 152 -13.49 10.28 7.64
C VAL A 152 -12.53 10.96 8.60
N ASP A 153 -11.58 10.18 9.09
CA ASP A 153 -10.42 10.74 9.78
C ASP A 153 -9.61 11.55 8.77
N ARG A 154 -9.50 12.85 9.03
CA ARG A 154 -8.73 13.79 8.22
C ARG A 154 -7.54 14.34 8.99
N ASN A 155 -7.34 13.87 10.21
CA ASN A 155 -6.21 14.31 11.00
C ASN A 155 -4.94 13.73 10.42
N GLN A 156 -3.97 14.59 10.10
CA GLN A 156 -2.64 14.15 9.73
C GLN A 156 -1.74 14.30 10.94
N PRO A 157 -0.80 13.36 11.17
CA PRO A 157 0.18 13.54 12.22
C PRO A 157 1.03 14.79 11.99
N PRO A 158 1.57 15.41 13.06
CA PRO A 158 2.50 16.52 12.93
C PRO A 158 3.70 16.21 12.05
N GLN A 159 4.27 17.23 11.42
CA GLN A 159 5.49 17.13 10.65
C GLN A 159 6.66 17.78 11.38
N LEU A 160 7.74 17.02 11.54
CA LEU A 160 9.01 17.51 12.08
C LEU A 160 9.93 18.01 10.97
N SER A 161 10.65 19.10 11.23
CA SER A 161 11.67 19.59 10.31
C SER A 161 12.83 20.25 11.04
N SER A 162 14.00 20.27 10.40
CA SER A 162 15.22 20.90 10.92
C SER A 162 15.62 20.44 12.33
N VAL A 163 15.28 19.20 12.68
CA VAL A 163 15.69 18.61 13.96
C VAL A 163 17.21 18.51 13.99
N SER A 164 17.79 19.04 15.06
CA SER A 164 19.23 19.08 15.28
C SER A 164 19.52 18.96 16.77
N ALA A 165 20.70 18.44 17.09
CA ALA A 165 21.19 18.37 18.46
C ALA A 165 22.63 18.88 18.50
N SER A 166 22.95 19.67 19.52
CA SER A 166 24.29 20.23 19.73
C SER A 166 24.69 20.11 21.18
N GLU A 167 25.99 19.95 21.43
CA GLU A 167 26.54 19.90 22.79
C GLU A 167 26.87 21.29 23.32
N SER A 168 26.60 21.51 24.60
CA SER A 168 27.08 22.68 25.34
C SER A 168 27.30 22.36 26.81
N SER A 169 28.56 22.39 27.24
CA SER A 169 28.96 22.21 28.65
C SER A 169 28.43 20.91 29.28
N GLY A 170 28.50 19.81 28.53
CA GLY A 170 28.04 18.48 28.93
C GLY A 170 26.53 18.26 28.79
N GLN A 171 25.78 19.21 28.24
CA GLN A 171 24.34 19.09 27.98
C GLN A 171 24.09 19.03 26.48
N LEU A 172 22.99 18.41 26.07
CA LEU A 172 22.51 18.44 24.70
C LEU A 172 21.37 19.45 24.57
N ILE A 173 21.50 20.33 23.59
CA ILE A 173 20.45 21.25 23.16
C ILE A 173 19.87 20.68 21.88
N VAL A 174 18.63 20.19 21.97
CA VAL A 174 17.87 19.63 20.86
C VAL A 174 16.87 20.66 20.39
N THR A 175 16.91 21.00 19.11
CA THR A 175 16.03 22.02 18.49
C THR A 175 15.45 21.52 17.18
N GLY A 176 14.31 22.06 16.78
CA GLY A 176 13.69 21.81 15.48
C GLY A 176 12.39 22.59 15.35
N ASN A 177 11.61 22.26 14.33
CA ASN A 177 10.24 22.76 14.17
C ASN A 177 9.26 21.59 14.11
N ALA A 178 8.06 21.81 14.63
CA ALA A 178 6.95 20.87 14.53
C ALA A 178 5.70 21.63 14.11
N THR A 179 5.06 21.20 13.04
CA THR A 179 3.84 21.83 12.50
C THR A 179 2.73 20.82 12.35
N ASP A 180 1.50 21.25 12.63
CA ASP A 180 0.29 20.49 12.35
C ASP A 180 -0.63 21.36 11.47
N ALA A 181 -1.14 20.78 10.39
CA ALA A 181 -1.86 21.53 9.35
C ALA A 181 -3.34 21.72 9.68
N GLU A 182 -3.94 20.75 10.37
CA GLU A 182 -5.37 20.73 10.68
C GLU A 182 -5.68 21.22 12.10
N GLY A 183 -4.70 21.22 13.00
CA GLY A 183 -4.85 21.62 14.40
C GLY A 183 -3.60 22.30 14.94
N TYR A 184 -3.10 21.79 16.06
CA TYR A 184 -1.87 22.27 16.68
C TYR A 184 -1.09 21.11 17.30
N VAL A 185 0.24 21.29 17.35
CA VAL A 185 1.12 20.36 18.07
C VAL A 185 0.87 20.50 19.58
N ASP A 186 0.38 19.44 20.21
CA ASP A 186 0.14 19.37 21.65
C ASP A 186 1.46 19.16 22.42
N ASN A 187 2.32 18.27 21.92
CA ASN A 187 3.57 17.91 22.59
C ASN A 187 4.66 17.47 21.61
N VAL A 188 5.92 17.75 21.96
CA VAL A 188 7.12 17.20 21.30
C VAL A 188 7.89 16.37 22.31
N ASP A 189 8.01 15.07 22.05
CA ASP A 189 8.78 14.14 22.86
C ASP A 189 10.19 13.96 22.30
N VAL A 190 11.17 14.01 23.20
CA VAL A 190 12.60 13.84 22.88
C VAL A 190 13.15 12.70 23.72
N LEU A 191 13.55 11.61 23.06
CA LEU A 191 14.23 10.47 23.65
C LEU A 191 15.71 10.51 23.27
N ILE A 192 16.57 10.61 24.27
CA ILE A 192 18.03 10.57 24.11
C ILE A 192 18.53 9.22 24.62
N THR A 193 19.24 8.46 23.81
CA THR A 193 19.75 7.13 24.16
C THR A 193 21.26 7.09 23.95
N ASN A 194 22.03 6.60 24.93
CA ASN A 194 23.47 6.38 24.78
C ASN A 194 23.78 4.98 24.24
N ASN A 195 25.06 4.70 23.98
CA ASN A 195 25.51 3.40 23.48
C ASN A 195 25.30 2.23 24.47
N ASN A 196 25.15 2.52 25.76
CA ASN A 196 24.86 1.50 26.78
C ASN A 196 23.36 1.18 26.89
N GLY A 197 22.51 1.89 26.15
CA GLY A 197 21.06 1.75 26.20
C GLY A 197 20.40 2.55 27.33
N ASP A 198 21.12 3.43 28.02
CA ASP A 198 20.53 4.36 28.98
C ASP A 198 19.71 5.41 28.23
N THR A 199 18.48 5.62 28.68
CA THR A 199 17.52 6.53 28.04
C THR A 199 17.19 7.74 28.91
N TYR A 200 17.10 8.91 28.29
CA TYR A 200 16.71 10.17 28.92
C TYR A 200 15.57 10.78 28.12
N GLN A 201 14.41 10.94 28.75
CA GLN A 201 13.20 11.46 28.10
C GLN A 201 12.90 12.89 28.55
N TYR A 202 12.51 13.70 27.58
CA TYR A 202 12.13 15.09 27.77
C TYR A 202 10.93 15.41 26.89
N SER A 203 10.23 16.48 27.22
CA SER A 203 9.17 17.02 26.38
C SER A 203 9.27 18.54 26.25
N ALA A 204 8.73 19.07 25.15
CA ALA A 204 8.61 20.49 24.90
C ALA A 204 7.30 20.83 24.19
N SER A 205 6.82 22.06 24.38
CA SER A 205 5.80 22.65 23.53
C SER A 205 6.45 23.42 22.38
N THR A 206 5.74 23.57 21.27
CA THR A 206 6.13 24.49 20.20
C THR A 206 5.96 25.95 20.65
N GLN A 207 6.80 26.82 20.10
CA GLN A 207 6.73 28.27 20.26
C GLN A 207 5.83 28.89 19.20
N SER A 208 5.63 30.21 19.23
CA SER A 208 4.79 30.92 18.26
C SER A 208 5.32 30.91 16.82
N ASP A 209 6.57 30.50 16.64
CA ASP A 209 7.24 30.33 15.34
C ASP A 209 7.42 28.84 14.98
N ASP A 210 6.62 27.96 15.59
CA ASP A 210 6.62 26.50 15.42
C ASP A 210 7.90 25.78 15.88
N SER A 211 8.86 26.54 16.43
CA SER A 211 10.11 25.97 16.93
C SER A 211 9.96 25.32 18.30
N PHE A 212 10.72 24.26 18.56
CA PHE A 212 10.86 23.67 19.88
C PHE A 212 12.33 23.64 20.30
N SER A 213 12.57 23.63 21.61
CA SER A 213 13.91 23.50 22.18
C SER A 213 13.85 22.75 23.50
N VAL A 214 14.71 21.75 23.63
CA VAL A 214 14.94 20.97 24.85
C VAL A 214 16.41 21.07 25.21
N THR A 215 16.71 21.23 26.50
CA THR A 215 18.07 21.09 27.03
C THR A 215 18.08 19.93 28.00
N SER A 216 18.97 18.96 27.77
CA SER A 216 19.12 17.80 28.64
C SER A 216 19.76 18.18 29.98
N ALA A 217 19.68 17.30 30.97
CA ALA A 217 20.62 17.32 32.10
C ALA A 217 22.07 17.10 31.61
N THR A 218 23.06 17.34 32.47
CA THR A 218 24.44 16.99 32.17
C THR A 218 24.57 15.49 31.95
N LEU A 219 25.13 15.12 30.80
CA LEU A 219 25.35 13.76 30.36
C LEU A 219 26.84 13.41 30.47
N SER A 220 27.14 12.12 30.61
CA SER A 220 28.52 11.62 30.53
C SER A 220 29.05 11.68 29.10
N ASP A 221 30.38 11.71 28.96
CA ASP A 221 31.04 11.61 27.66
C ASP A 221 30.61 10.30 26.96
N ASP A 222 29.92 10.43 25.84
CA ASP A 222 29.45 9.31 25.00
C ASP A 222 28.91 9.87 23.66
N LEU A 223 28.57 8.97 22.74
CA LEU A 223 27.72 9.26 21.59
C LEU A 223 26.26 8.96 21.94
N TYR A 224 25.38 9.91 21.62
CA TYR A 224 23.95 9.80 21.87
C TYR A 224 23.17 9.80 20.57
N LEU A 225 22.16 8.94 20.49
CA LEU A 225 21.11 8.98 19.49
C LEU A 225 19.90 9.74 20.06
N VAL A 226 19.53 10.84 19.42
CA VAL A 226 18.36 11.65 19.78
C VAL A 226 17.23 11.30 18.82
N THR A 227 16.11 10.84 19.35
CA THR A 227 14.87 10.55 18.62
C THR A 227 13.82 11.56 19.04
N VAL A 228 13.19 12.22 18.07
CA VAL A 228 12.14 13.22 18.29
C VAL A 228 10.85 12.78 17.61
N THR A 229 9.74 12.89 18.33
CA THR A 229 8.37 12.70 17.82
C THR A 229 7.49 13.86 18.28
N ALA A 230 6.45 14.19 17.53
CA ALA A 230 5.46 15.20 17.91
C ALA A 230 4.05 14.61 17.86
N SER A 231 3.18 15.03 18.79
CA SER A 231 1.76 14.67 18.80
C SER A 231 0.86 15.89 18.68
N ASP A 232 -0.27 15.74 18.01
CA ASP A 232 -1.29 16.79 17.86
C ASP A 232 -2.38 16.74 18.95
N ASP A 233 -3.35 17.66 18.84
CA ASP A 233 -4.45 17.84 19.79
C ASP A 233 -5.51 16.73 19.77
N VAL A 234 -5.44 15.81 18.81
CA VAL A 234 -6.29 14.62 18.72
C VAL A 234 -5.51 13.31 18.93
N GLY A 235 -4.21 13.41 19.17
CA GLY A 235 -3.32 12.33 19.59
C GLY A 235 -2.65 11.54 18.47
N ALA A 236 -2.62 12.02 17.22
CA ALA A 236 -1.78 11.38 16.20
C ALA A 236 -0.30 11.78 16.39
N VAL A 237 0.62 10.89 15.99
CA VAL A 237 2.05 11.01 16.29
C VAL A 237 2.86 11.00 15.00
N SER A 238 3.81 11.93 14.88
CA SER A 238 4.69 12.08 13.73
C SER A 238 5.58 10.87 13.50
N GLU A 239 6.09 10.72 12.28
CA GLU A 239 7.28 9.92 12.05
C GLU A 239 8.45 10.43 12.91
N ALA A 240 9.32 9.53 13.33
CA ALA A 240 10.44 9.87 14.20
C ALA A 240 11.58 10.51 13.42
N SER A 241 12.13 11.61 13.96
CA SER A 241 13.37 12.21 13.45
C SER A 241 14.54 11.82 14.34
N THR A 242 15.60 11.27 13.76
CA THR A 242 16.78 10.79 14.51
C THR A 242 18.04 11.57 14.15
N VAL A 243 18.81 12.01 15.15
CA VAL A 243 20.13 12.64 14.97
C VAL A 243 21.13 12.11 15.99
N SER A 244 22.39 11.92 15.58
CA SER A 244 23.47 11.54 16.50
C SER A 244 24.27 12.75 16.96
N VAL A 245 24.61 12.83 18.25
CA VAL A 245 25.40 13.92 18.83
C VAL A 245 26.32 13.41 19.94
N ARG A 246 27.56 13.91 19.96
CA ARG A 246 28.57 13.51 20.95
C ARG A 246 28.65 14.50 22.10
N VAL A 247 28.76 13.97 23.31
CA VAL A 247 29.18 14.72 24.51
C VAL A 247 30.63 14.35 24.83
N GLY A 248 31.46 15.36 25.09
CA GLY A 248 32.88 15.17 25.41
C GLY A 248 33.79 14.98 24.19
N PRO A 249 35.10 14.79 24.41
CA PRO A 249 36.06 14.54 23.33
C PRO A 249 35.77 13.20 22.62
N PRO A 250 36.15 13.07 21.34
CA PRO A 250 36.08 11.77 20.67
C PRO A 250 36.98 10.74 21.38
N PRO A 251 36.58 9.46 21.42
CA PRO A 251 37.42 8.38 21.90
C PRO A 251 38.69 8.23 21.03
N PRO A 252 39.70 7.46 21.49
CA PRO A 252 40.84 7.10 20.65
C PRO A 252 40.38 6.49 19.31
N PRO A 253 41.12 6.69 18.21
CA PRO A 253 40.74 6.15 16.90
C PRO A 253 40.48 4.65 16.95
N ALA A 254 39.32 4.25 16.44
CA ALA A 254 38.89 2.86 16.33
C ALA A 254 38.45 2.57 14.89
N ALA A 255 38.59 1.32 14.44
CA ALA A 255 38.08 0.96 13.12
C ALA A 255 36.53 1.04 13.12
N PRO A 256 35.90 1.49 12.02
CA PRO A 256 34.45 1.47 11.90
C PRO A 256 33.91 0.03 12.03
N VAL A 257 32.67 -0.14 12.49
CA VAL A 257 32.01 -1.43 12.66
C VAL A 257 30.91 -1.56 11.60
N LEU A 258 30.94 -2.65 10.84
CA LEU A 258 29.90 -3.04 9.90
C LEU A 258 28.93 -4.01 10.56
N SER A 259 27.64 -3.84 10.32
CA SER A 259 26.56 -4.68 10.84
C SER A 259 25.42 -4.80 9.83
N ASP A 260 24.61 -5.86 9.97
CA ASP A 260 23.42 -6.11 9.14
C ASP A 260 23.66 -6.00 7.63
N VAL A 261 24.85 -6.41 7.19
CA VAL A 261 25.23 -6.31 5.78
C VAL A 261 24.57 -7.43 4.99
N LEU A 262 23.80 -7.04 3.97
CA LEU A 262 23.03 -7.91 3.11
C LEU A 262 23.36 -7.60 1.65
N VAL A 263 23.19 -8.60 0.79
CA VAL A 263 23.26 -8.45 -0.67
C VAL A 263 21.98 -9.02 -1.26
N ASP A 264 21.38 -8.25 -2.16
CA ASP A 264 20.27 -8.68 -3.01
C ASP A 264 20.75 -8.71 -4.46
N ALA A 265 20.43 -9.77 -5.20
CA ALA A 265 20.79 -9.92 -6.60
C ALA A 265 19.54 -9.97 -7.47
N ASN A 266 19.57 -9.19 -8.54
CA ASN A 266 18.54 -9.18 -9.56
C ASN A 266 19.21 -9.24 -10.94
N GLY A 267 19.17 -10.42 -11.55
CA GLY A 267 19.92 -10.71 -12.78
C GLY A 267 21.41 -10.42 -12.60
N GLN A 268 21.93 -9.48 -13.39
CA GLN A 268 23.33 -9.06 -13.38
C GLN A 268 23.64 -7.88 -12.45
N CYS A 269 22.67 -7.43 -11.66
CA CYS A 269 22.85 -6.38 -10.69
C CYS A 269 22.87 -6.96 -9.28
N ALA A 270 23.74 -6.41 -8.42
CA ALA A 270 23.73 -6.68 -7.00
C ALA A 270 23.72 -5.38 -6.20
N THR A 271 22.80 -5.29 -5.27
CA THR A 271 22.64 -4.16 -4.34
C THR A 271 23.06 -4.63 -2.95
N VAL A 272 24.06 -3.96 -2.38
CA VAL A 272 24.54 -4.21 -1.02
C VAL A 272 24.00 -3.12 -0.10
N THR A 273 23.39 -3.54 1.00
CA THR A 273 22.90 -2.64 2.04
C THR A 273 23.44 -3.08 3.40
N GLY A 274 23.49 -2.17 4.36
CA GLY A 274 23.86 -2.49 5.72
C GLY A 274 23.97 -1.27 6.61
N SER A 275 24.53 -1.47 7.81
CA SER A 275 24.79 -0.41 8.77
C SER A 275 26.28 -0.27 9.07
N VAL A 276 26.75 0.97 9.18
CA VAL A 276 28.12 1.33 9.54
C VAL A 276 28.08 2.27 10.75
N TYR A 277 28.88 1.94 11.76
CA TYR A 277 29.04 2.75 12.96
C TYR A 277 30.51 3.02 13.20
N ASP A 278 30.86 4.29 13.35
CA ASP A 278 32.22 4.67 13.73
C ASP A 278 32.18 5.47 15.04
N GLU A 279 32.90 4.99 16.05
CA GLU A 279 32.77 5.50 17.40
C GLU A 279 33.29 6.94 17.47
N ASN A 280 34.45 7.25 16.88
CA ASN A 280 35.04 8.60 16.86
C ASN A 280 34.39 9.54 15.83
N GLN A 281 33.39 9.07 15.07
CA GLN A 281 32.64 9.84 14.07
C GLN A 281 33.52 10.50 13.00
N ASP A 282 34.57 9.82 12.55
CA ASP A 282 35.45 10.25 11.48
C ASP A 282 35.52 9.25 10.31
N LEU A 283 34.46 8.43 10.16
CA LEU A 283 34.19 7.61 8.97
C LEU A 283 34.43 8.42 7.69
N THR A 284 35.32 7.91 6.84
CA THR A 284 35.70 8.57 5.58
C THR A 284 34.99 7.95 4.39
N ALA A 285 34.91 6.62 4.32
CA ALA A 285 34.27 5.92 3.21
C ALA A 285 33.77 4.54 3.60
N VAL A 286 32.71 4.10 2.93
CA VAL A 286 32.35 2.68 2.81
C VAL A 286 32.52 2.31 1.35
N GLU A 287 33.44 1.39 1.08
CA GLU A 287 33.77 0.89 -0.25
C GLU A 287 33.21 -0.52 -0.43
N VAL A 288 32.53 -0.77 -1.54
CA VAL A 288 32.00 -2.08 -1.90
C VAL A 288 32.70 -2.56 -3.16
N THR A 289 33.47 -3.63 -3.05
CA THR A 289 34.20 -4.24 -4.17
C THR A 289 33.37 -5.36 -4.78
N PHE A 290 32.91 -5.11 -5.99
CA PHE A 290 32.26 -6.07 -6.88
C PHE A 290 33.28 -6.63 -7.89
N ALA A 291 32.88 -7.65 -8.66
CA ALA A 291 33.70 -8.20 -9.74
C ALA A 291 34.02 -7.17 -10.84
N THR A 292 33.17 -6.18 -11.04
CA THR A 292 33.32 -5.09 -12.02
C THR A 292 34.16 -3.92 -11.52
N GLY A 293 34.41 -3.82 -10.21
CA GLY A 293 35.21 -2.75 -9.60
C GLY A 293 34.75 -2.38 -8.18
N THR A 294 35.44 -1.41 -7.59
CA THR A 294 35.08 -0.84 -6.28
C THR A 294 34.20 0.39 -6.45
N GLN A 295 33.10 0.44 -5.71
CA GLN A 295 32.16 1.54 -5.66
C GLN A 295 32.11 2.14 -4.25
N ASN A 296 32.01 3.46 -4.15
CA ASN A 296 31.72 4.12 -2.89
C ASN A 296 30.22 3.99 -2.59
N ALA A 297 29.87 3.50 -1.41
CA ALA A 297 28.50 3.44 -0.95
C ALA A 297 27.98 4.85 -0.62
N SER A 298 26.70 5.08 -0.87
CA SER A 298 25.97 6.20 -0.29
C SER A 298 25.71 5.88 1.18
N VAL A 299 26.05 6.81 2.08
CA VAL A 299 25.83 6.67 3.52
C VAL A 299 24.81 7.73 3.94
N ASP A 300 23.74 7.29 4.61
CA ASP A 300 22.71 8.15 5.18
C ASP A 300 22.47 7.72 6.64
N GLY A 301 22.83 8.59 7.58
CA GLY A 301 22.89 8.25 9.00
C GLY A 301 23.84 7.08 9.26
N LEU A 302 23.30 5.98 9.78
CA LEU A 302 24.02 4.72 10.02
C LEU A 302 23.90 3.74 8.85
N SER A 303 22.96 3.94 7.93
CA SER A 303 22.72 3.04 6.81
C SER A 303 23.63 3.36 5.62
N PHE A 304 24.02 2.33 4.87
CA PHE A 304 24.70 2.50 3.60
C PHE A 304 24.10 1.63 2.50
N SER A 305 24.26 2.06 1.25
CA SER A 305 23.87 1.31 0.06
C SER A 305 24.84 1.53 -1.09
N ALA A 306 25.16 0.45 -1.82
CA ALA A 306 25.91 0.48 -3.06
C ALA A 306 25.37 -0.56 -4.06
N GLU A 307 25.41 -0.24 -5.34
CA GLU A 307 24.95 -1.13 -6.40
C GLU A 307 25.99 -1.21 -7.52
N ALA A 308 26.12 -2.40 -8.12
CA ALA A 308 26.80 -2.60 -9.38
C ALA A 308 26.02 -3.56 -10.27
N CYS A 309 25.99 -3.24 -11.56
CA CYS A 309 25.39 -4.06 -12.62
C CYS A 309 26.46 -4.64 -13.55
N ASP A 310 26.01 -5.39 -14.57
CA ASP A 310 26.85 -6.10 -15.54
C ASP A 310 27.83 -7.09 -14.89
N LEU A 311 27.42 -7.65 -13.74
CA LEU A 311 28.23 -8.61 -13.02
C LEU A 311 28.33 -9.93 -13.80
N PRO A 312 29.51 -10.57 -13.84
CA PRO A 312 29.64 -11.90 -14.43
C PRO A 312 28.79 -12.90 -13.66
N GLY A 313 28.14 -13.82 -14.38
CA GLY A 313 27.27 -14.82 -13.77
C GLY A 313 27.99 -15.86 -12.93
N GLY A 314 27.23 -16.51 -12.04
CA GLY A 314 27.67 -17.51 -11.07
C GLY A 314 27.99 -16.91 -9.69
N SER A 315 28.49 -17.76 -8.79
CA SER A 315 28.85 -17.37 -7.43
C SER A 315 30.01 -16.36 -7.39
N GLN A 316 29.73 -15.18 -6.85
CA GLN A 316 30.67 -14.09 -6.63
C GLN A 316 30.87 -13.80 -5.14
N THR A 317 32.01 -13.20 -4.82
CA THR A 317 32.28 -12.65 -3.49
C THR A 317 32.33 -11.13 -3.57
N ILE A 318 31.49 -10.46 -2.78
CA ILE A 318 31.51 -9.01 -2.62
C ILE A 318 32.17 -8.68 -1.28
N THR A 319 33.11 -7.75 -1.29
CA THR A 319 33.79 -7.28 -0.07
C THR A 319 33.35 -5.86 0.24
N VAL A 320 32.84 -5.63 1.45
CA VAL A 320 32.52 -4.30 1.97
C VAL A 320 33.62 -3.90 2.92
N THR A 321 34.20 -2.71 2.75
CA THR A 321 35.25 -2.15 3.61
C THR A 321 34.83 -0.76 4.09
N ALA A 322 34.81 -0.55 5.40
CA ALA A 322 34.62 0.78 5.99
C ALA A 322 35.97 1.31 6.47
N ILE A 323 36.28 2.57 6.16
CA ILE A 323 37.59 3.21 6.42
C ILE A 323 37.35 4.55 7.12
N ASP A 324 38.09 4.79 8.20
CA ASP A 324 38.05 6.04 8.96
C ASP A 324 39.13 7.06 8.50
N ALA A 325 39.12 8.26 9.08
CA ALA A 325 40.08 9.31 8.75
C ALA A 325 41.52 9.00 9.23
N SER A 326 41.68 8.05 10.16
CA SER A 326 42.96 7.58 10.67
C SER A 326 43.57 6.45 9.82
N GLY A 327 42.80 5.92 8.87
CA GLY A 327 43.16 4.81 7.99
C GLY A 327 42.91 3.42 8.61
N LEU A 328 42.24 3.35 9.76
CA LEU A 328 41.74 2.09 10.32
C LEU A 328 40.52 1.63 9.53
N SER A 329 40.38 0.33 9.37
CA SER A 329 39.29 -0.23 8.58
C SER A 329 38.77 -1.55 9.13
N SER A 330 37.51 -1.82 8.84
CA SER A 330 36.89 -3.14 8.96
C SER A 330 36.38 -3.60 7.60
N ASN A 331 36.25 -4.91 7.43
CA ASN A 331 35.64 -5.47 6.24
C ASN A 331 34.75 -6.66 6.56
N THR A 332 33.78 -6.90 5.69
CA THR A 332 32.98 -8.12 5.65
C THR A 332 32.86 -8.62 4.22
N GLN A 333 32.57 -9.91 4.07
CA GLN A 333 32.41 -10.56 2.77
C GLN A 333 31.05 -11.23 2.68
N LEU A 334 30.44 -11.10 1.50
CA LEU A 334 29.17 -11.71 1.16
C LEU A 334 29.36 -12.59 -0.07
N SER A 335 28.68 -13.72 -0.10
CA SER A 335 28.58 -14.55 -1.29
C SER A 335 27.21 -14.33 -1.93
N VAL A 336 27.20 -14.14 -3.24
CA VAL A 336 25.98 -13.92 -4.04
C VAL A 336 26.10 -14.71 -5.34
N ASP A 337 25.03 -15.34 -5.78
CA ASP A 337 24.98 -15.95 -7.12
C ASP A 337 24.31 -14.95 -8.08
N ILE A 338 25.01 -14.64 -9.18
CA ILE A 338 24.54 -13.68 -10.18
C ILE A 338 24.02 -14.46 -11.38
N ASP A 339 22.77 -14.20 -11.77
CA ASP A 339 22.25 -14.74 -13.03
C ASP A 339 22.63 -13.81 -14.18
N ALA A 340 23.59 -14.25 -15.01
CA ALA A 340 23.95 -13.54 -16.23
C ALA A 340 22.83 -13.50 -17.28
N GLY A 341 21.78 -14.29 -17.07
CA GLY A 341 20.83 -14.65 -18.09
C GLY A 341 21.48 -15.45 -19.20
N VAL A 342 20.66 -15.89 -20.14
CA VAL A 342 21.13 -16.55 -21.36
C VAL A 342 20.75 -15.71 -22.55
N ILE A 343 21.73 -15.37 -23.38
CA ILE A 343 21.51 -14.75 -24.68
C ILE A 343 21.43 -15.85 -25.74
N ALA A 344 20.27 -16.02 -26.35
CA ALA A 344 20.08 -16.98 -27.43
C ALA A 344 18.99 -16.48 -28.41
N THR A 345 18.87 -17.11 -29.57
CA THR A 345 17.72 -16.86 -30.46
C THR A 345 16.46 -17.48 -29.89
N LEU A 346 15.29 -17.03 -30.36
CA LEU A 346 13.99 -17.58 -29.94
C LEU A 346 13.95 -19.12 -30.03
N ASP A 347 14.39 -19.68 -31.15
CA ASP A 347 14.42 -21.13 -31.36
C ASP A 347 15.32 -21.86 -30.36
N GLN A 348 16.44 -21.24 -29.99
CA GLN A 348 17.38 -21.79 -29.01
C GLN A 348 16.82 -21.72 -27.59
N HIS A 349 16.08 -20.67 -27.23
CA HIS A 349 15.38 -20.57 -25.95
C HIS A 349 14.28 -21.62 -25.83
N ILE A 350 13.48 -21.82 -26.88
CA ILE A 350 12.44 -22.86 -26.93
C ILE A 350 13.07 -24.25 -26.85
N SER A 351 14.14 -24.50 -27.62
CA SER A 351 14.84 -25.79 -27.62
C SER A 351 15.47 -26.13 -26.26
N ALA A 352 15.83 -25.09 -25.48
CA ALA A 352 16.37 -25.23 -24.14
C ALA A 352 15.30 -25.26 -23.03
N GLY A 353 14.01 -25.23 -23.37
CA GLY A 353 12.91 -25.25 -22.39
C GLY A 353 12.69 -23.93 -21.62
N ARG A 354 13.41 -22.86 -21.95
CA ARG A 354 13.24 -21.54 -21.33
C ARG A 354 11.95 -20.85 -21.78
N LEU A 355 11.52 -21.12 -23.00
CA LEU A 355 10.24 -20.65 -23.55
C LEU A 355 9.43 -21.85 -24.07
N ASP A 356 8.12 -21.68 -24.15
CA ASP A 356 7.21 -22.66 -24.78
C ASP A 356 6.41 -22.03 -25.93
N TYR A 357 5.67 -22.86 -26.66
CA TYR A 357 4.81 -22.41 -27.76
C TYR A 357 3.47 -21.79 -27.29
N THR A 358 3.22 -21.70 -25.98
CA THR A 358 1.99 -21.16 -25.42
C THR A 358 2.10 -19.64 -25.23
N GLY A 359 3.31 -19.11 -24.99
CA GLY A 359 3.61 -17.68 -24.86
C GLY A 359 4.50 -17.07 -25.96
N TYR A 360 5.07 -17.86 -26.89
CA TYR A 360 6.12 -17.41 -27.82
C TYR A 360 5.78 -16.20 -28.72
N SER A 361 4.50 -15.92 -28.96
CA SER A 361 4.08 -14.86 -29.88
C SER A 361 4.47 -13.47 -29.41
N THR A 362 4.54 -13.21 -28.10
CA THR A 362 4.97 -11.90 -27.57
C THR A 362 6.47 -11.71 -27.77
N CYS A 363 7.27 -12.72 -27.40
CA CYS A 363 8.71 -12.76 -27.63
C CYS A 363 9.08 -12.59 -29.11
N TYR A 364 8.35 -13.24 -30.04
CA TYR A 364 8.61 -13.11 -31.47
C TYR A 364 8.23 -11.72 -32.02
N LEU A 365 7.17 -11.10 -31.51
CA LEU A 365 6.78 -9.75 -31.94
C LEU A 365 7.82 -8.70 -31.55
N GLU A 366 8.51 -8.91 -30.45
CA GLU A 366 9.52 -7.99 -29.93
C GLU A 366 10.91 -8.24 -30.53
N TYR A 367 11.40 -9.48 -30.45
CA TYR A 367 12.78 -9.81 -30.81
C TYR A 367 12.92 -10.48 -32.18
N SER A 368 11.82 -10.92 -32.80
CA SER A 368 11.81 -11.60 -34.11
C SER A 368 12.77 -12.79 -34.13
N THR A 369 13.83 -12.75 -34.94
CA THR A 369 14.88 -13.79 -35.03
C THR A 369 16.19 -13.39 -34.37
N ASP A 370 16.25 -12.20 -33.79
CA ASP A 370 17.47 -11.72 -33.14
C ASP A 370 17.68 -12.44 -31.80
N ALA A 371 18.92 -12.47 -31.33
CA ALA A 371 19.23 -13.03 -30.03
C ALA A 371 18.85 -12.03 -28.92
N PHE A 372 18.22 -12.52 -27.86
CA PHE A 372 17.80 -11.72 -26.70
C PHE A 372 18.14 -12.44 -25.40
N LYS A 373 18.12 -11.70 -24.30
CA LYS A 373 18.50 -12.18 -22.98
C LYS A 373 17.24 -12.60 -22.22
N LEU A 374 17.25 -13.79 -21.63
CA LEU A 374 16.30 -14.18 -20.60
C LEU A 374 17.03 -14.43 -19.28
N THR A 375 16.45 -13.97 -18.19
CA THR A 375 16.89 -14.23 -16.81
C THR A 375 15.88 -15.10 -16.08
N GLU A 376 16.36 -15.91 -15.16
CA GLU A 376 15.53 -16.76 -14.33
C GLU A 376 15.04 -15.99 -13.09
N GLN A 377 13.73 -15.90 -12.92
CA GLN A 377 13.09 -15.17 -11.83
C GLN A 377 12.39 -16.13 -10.89
N THR A 378 12.74 -16.04 -9.61
CA THR A 378 12.24 -16.95 -8.56
C THR A 378 10.76 -16.66 -8.26
N GLN A 379 9.97 -17.73 -8.21
CA GLN A 379 8.56 -17.75 -7.81
C GLN A 379 8.42 -18.46 -6.45
N SER A 380 7.22 -18.45 -5.89
CA SER A 380 6.95 -19.20 -4.65
C SER A 380 7.18 -20.71 -4.83
N GLY A 381 7.80 -21.35 -3.84
CA GLY A 381 7.90 -22.82 -3.77
C GLY A 381 9.05 -23.45 -4.57
N GLY A 382 10.14 -22.72 -4.84
CA GLY A 382 11.30 -23.25 -5.58
C GLY A 382 11.08 -23.37 -7.10
N MET A 383 10.01 -22.74 -7.59
CA MET A 383 9.72 -22.62 -9.01
C MET A 383 10.30 -21.31 -9.54
N CYS A 384 10.63 -21.27 -10.83
CA CYS A 384 11.16 -20.11 -11.52
C CYS A 384 10.47 -19.94 -12.89
N VAL A 385 10.57 -18.73 -13.43
CA VAL A 385 10.19 -18.41 -14.81
C VAL A 385 11.36 -17.74 -15.50
N TRP A 386 11.59 -18.07 -16.76
CA TRP A 386 12.53 -17.32 -17.59
C TRP A 386 11.80 -16.13 -18.20
N GLN A 387 12.30 -14.92 -17.99
CA GLN A 387 11.71 -13.72 -18.55
C GLN A 387 12.77 -12.69 -18.96
N ASP A 388 12.39 -11.78 -19.84
CA ASP A 388 13.19 -10.61 -20.17
C ASP A 388 13.04 -9.50 -19.11
N ASP A 389 13.78 -8.40 -19.32
CA ASP A 389 13.96 -7.35 -18.31
C ASP A 389 12.65 -6.63 -17.94
N ASP A 390 11.64 -6.63 -18.82
CA ASP A 390 10.31 -6.01 -18.58
C ASP A 390 9.16 -7.01 -18.41
N ALA A 391 9.48 -8.31 -18.39
CA ALA A 391 8.55 -9.44 -18.25
C ALA A 391 7.50 -9.56 -19.38
N SER A 392 7.69 -8.91 -20.52
CA SER A 392 6.78 -9.01 -21.66
C SER A 392 6.98 -10.33 -22.45
N CYS A 393 8.18 -10.90 -22.39
CA CYS A 393 8.52 -12.23 -22.89
C CYS A 393 8.81 -13.17 -21.72
N THR A 394 7.82 -14.00 -21.35
CA THR A 394 7.90 -14.91 -20.20
C THR A 394 7.66 -16.37 -20.62
N GLY A 395 8.47 -17.27 -20.09
CA GLY A 395 8.37 -18.71 -20.27
C GLY A 395 7.45 -19.43 -19.28
N PRO A 396 7.31 -20.76 -19.40
CA PRO A 396 6.53 -21.54 -18.46
C PRO A 396 7.19 -21.57 -17.07
N VAL A 397 6.36 -21.69 -16.04
CA VAL A 397 6.80 -21.92 -14.65
C VAL A 397 7.43 -23.32 -14.56
N GLN A 398 8.69 -23.38 -14.14
CA GLN A 398 9.49 -24.61 -14.08
C GLN A 398 10.38 -24.65 -12.84
N ALA A 399 11.04 -25.76 -12.53
CA ALA A 399 12.00 -25.80 -11.42
C ALA A 399 13.21 -24.89 -11.69
N CYS A 400 13.72 -24.20 -10.67
CA CYS A 400 14.87 -23.30 -10.82
C CYS A 400 16.15 -24.06 -11.20
N SER A 401 16.90 -23.52 -12.16
CA SER A 401 18.08 -24.13 -12.76
C SER A 401 19.24 -24.42 -11.78
N GLY A 402 19.24 -23.81 -10.59
CA GLY A 402 20.21 -24.01 -9.52
C GLY A 402 19.97 -25.23 -8.60
N THR A 403 18.90 -26.00 -8.80
CA THR A 403 18.58 -27.16 -7.95
C THR A 403 18.87 -28.50 -8.63
N GLY A 404 20.17 -28.79 -8.84
CA GLY A 404 20.65 -30.16 -9.07
C GLY A 404 20.97 -30.52 -10.52
N SER A 405 22.27 -30.52 -10.84
CA SER A 405 22.85 -31.45 -11.81
C SER A 405 24.37 -31.50 -11.65
N ASP A 406 24.81 -32.37 -10.74
CA ASP A 406 26.12 -32.99 -10.80
C ASP A 406 25.94 -34.43 -11.31
N GLY A 407 26.66 -34.77 -12.39
CA GLY A 407 26.79 -36.12 -12.95
C GLY A 407 25.94 -36.34 -14.20
N GLY A 408 26.47 -36.54 -15.41
CA GLY A 408 27.69 -37.24 -15.76
C GLY A 408 27.31 -38.48 -16.58
N SER A 409 27.44 -38.39 -17.91
CA SER A 409 27.20 -39.47 -18.87
C SER A 409 28.01 -40.74 -18.56
N GLY A 410 27.38 -41.90 -18.68
CA GLY A 410 28.07 -43.20 -18.73
C GLY A 410 27.09 -44.34 -18.96
N GLY A 411 27.21 -45.02 -20.11
CA GLY A 411 26.32 -46.09 -20.53
C GLY A 411 26.70 -47.49 -20.03
N ASP A 412 25.67 -48.33 -20.13
CA ASP A 412 25.65 -49.74 -20.54
C ASP A 412 25.90 -50.89 -19.52
N ASP A 413 24.97 -51.85 -19.65
CA ASP A 413 24.90 -53.29 -19.38
C ASP A 413 25.42 -54.00 -18.09
N GLY A 414 24.53 -54.76 -17.44
CA GLY A 414 24.91 -55.89 -16.56
C GLY A 414 23.83 -56.43 -15.63
N SER A 415 23.21 -57.55 -16.00
CA SER A 415 22.24 -58.34 -15.23
C SER A 415 22.75 -58.87 -13.88
N GLY A 416 21.86 -59.02 -12.89
CA GLY A 416 22.08 -59.89 -11.73
C GLY A 416 21.18 -59.61 -10.53
N ASP A 417 20.22 -60.52 -10.30
CA ASP A 417 19.57 -60.89 -9.02
C ASP A 417 20.64 -60.88 -7.87
N ASP A 418 20.41 -60.48 -6.61
CA ASP A 418 19.53 -61.08 -5.60
C ASP A 418 19.36 -60.13 -4.39
N GLY A 419 18.16 -60.10 -3.80
CA GLY A 419 17.96 -60.25 -2.35
C GLY A 419 18.45 -59.21 -1.32
N SER A 420 17.45 -58.51 -0.76
CA SER A 420 17.23 -58.34 0.69
C SER A 420 17.77 -57.08 1.41
N GLY A 421 16.86 -56.30 1.96
CA GLY A 421 17.12 -55.32 3.02
C GLY A 421 16.23 -54.09 2.92
N GLY A 422 15.09 -54.12 3.63
CA GLY A 422 14.19 -52.97 3.70
C GLY A 422 14.82 -51.78 4.44
N ASP A 423 14.55 -50.59 3.94
CA ASP A 423 14.40 -49.42 4.79
C ASP A 423 13.46 -48.42 4.11
N THR A 424 12.72 -47.69 4.92
CA THR A 424 11.66 -46.76 4.55
C THR A 424 12.22 -45.55 3.78
N GLY A 425 12.02 -45.52 2.46
CA GLY A 425 12.27 -44.34 1.64
C GLY A 425 11.05 -43.44 1.60
N GLY A 426 10.89 -42.59 2.62
CA GLY A 426 10.08 -41.38 2.48
C GLY A 426 10.70 -40.51 1.39
N GLY A 427 9.92 -40.25 0.33
CA GLY A 427 10.28 -39.26 -0.67
C GLY A 427 10.47 -37.90 0.02
N ASP A 428 11.55 -37.23 -0.33
CA ASP A 428 11.87 -35.88 0.12
C ASP A 428 10.69 -34.94 -0.23
N PRO A 429 10.04 -34.26 0.74
CA PRO A 429 8.86 -33.42 0.48
C PRO A 429 9.19 -32.07 -0.16
N ALA A 430 10.40 -31.89 -0.69
CA ALA A 430 10.92 -30.60 -1.15
C ALA A 430 10.52 -30.19 -2.58
N THR A 431 9.87 -31.04 -3.38
CA THR A 431 9.53 -30.72 -4.78
C THR A 431 8.08 -31.02 -5.14
N CYS A 432 7.11 -30.59 -4.33
CA CYS A 432 5.70 -30.72 -4.67
C CYS A 432 4.96 -29.37 -4.58
N ALA A 433 4.41 -28.94 -5.72
CA ALA A 433 3.64 -27.71 -5.83
C ALA A 433 2.15 -28.02 -5.74
N GLU A 434 1.45 -27.44 -4.76
CA GLU A 434 0.01 -27.63 -4.52
C GLU A 434 -0.73 -26.30 -4.65
N TYR A 435 -1.86 -26.30 -5.36
CA TYR A 435 -2.72 -25.12 -5.50
C TYR A 435 -4.19 -25.50 -5.32
N THR A 436 -4.91 -24.74 -4.50
CA THR A 436 -6.37 -24.84 -4.36
C THR A 436 -7.02 -23.56 -4.88
N THR A 437 -7.69 -23.61 -6.03
CA THR A 437 -8.40 -22.46 -6.61
C THR A 437 -9.54 -22.90 -7.53
N ALA A 438 -10.25 -21.95 -8.14
CA ALA A 438 -11.30 -22.28 -9.10
C ALA A 438 -10.72 -22.92 -10.37
N ASN A 439 -11.45 -23.85 -10.98
CA ASN A 439 -11.02 -24.59 -12.18
C ASN A 439 -10.66 -23.65 -13.34
N TYR A 440 -11.34 -22.50 -13.45
CA TYR A 440 -10.97 -21.43 -14.38
C TYR A 440 -9.51 -20.96 -14.19
N TYR A 441 -9.09 -20.69 -12.95
CA TYR A 441 -7.74 -20.22 -12.65
C TYR A 441 -6.69 -21.33 -12.79
N HIS A 442 -7.05 -22.59 -12.53
CA HIS A 442 -6.18 -23.71 -12.90
C HIS A 442 -5.92 -23.77 -14.40
N LYS A 443 -6.97 -23.57 -15.21
CA LYS A 443 -6.83 -23.55 -16.68
C LYS A 443 -5.98 -22.40 -17.18
N VAL A 444 -6.22 -21.19 -16.67
CA VAL A 444 -5.42 -19.99 -17.05
C VAL A 444 -3.95 -20.19 -16.71
N ALA A 445 -3.64 -20.90 -15.62
CA ALA A 445 -2.28 -21.18 -15.20
C ALA A 445 -1.69 -22.49 -15.77
N GLY A 446 -2.31 -23.07 -16.80
CA GLY A 446 -1.81 -24.30 -17.47
C GLY A 446 -1.97 -25.60 -16.67
N ARG A 447 -2.44 -25.54 -15.41
CA ARG A 447 -2.62 -26.71 -14.53
C ARG A 447 -3.82 -27.59 -14.88
N ALA A 448 -4.77 -27.04 -15.64
CA ALA A 448 -5.95 -27.76 -16.12
C ALA A 448 -6.27 -27.40 -17.57
N TYR A 449 -7.08 -28.22 -18.23
CA TYR A 449 -7.72 -27.87 -19.50
C TYR A 449 -9.22 -28.12 -19.40
N SER A 450 -9.98 -27.61 -20.38
CA SER A 450 -11.43 -27.77 -20.40
C SER A 450 -11.92 -28.30 -21.74
N THR A 451 -12.92 -29.16 -21.72
CA THR A 451 -13.63 -29.64 -22.91
C THR A 451 -15.15 -29.46 -22.74
N GLY A 452 -15.94 -29.71 -23.79
CA GLY A 452 -17.41 -29.64 -23.72
C GLY A 452 -18.02 -28.29 -24.14
N TYR A 453 -19.29 -28.07 -23.73
CA TYR A 453 -20.12 -26.97 -24.20
C TYR A 453 -19.72 -25.64 -23.55
N TYR A 454 -19.64 -24.56 -24.33
CA TYR A 454 -19.08 -23.26 -23.91
C TYR A 454 -19.68 -22.67 -22.61
N TYR A 455 -20.98 -22.90 -22.36
CA TYR A 455 -21.67 -22.39 -21.17
C TYR A 455 -21.61 -23.31 -19.94
N ALA A 456 -21.09 -24.53 -20.10
CA ALA A 456 -20.90 -25.50 -19.01
C ALA A 456 -19.73 -26.45 -19.36
N PRO A 457 -18.48 -25.94 -19.38
CA PRO A 457 -17.33 -26.76 -19.70
C PRO A 457 -16.97 -27.72 -18.56
N ASP A 458 -16.51 -28.91 -18.94
CA ASP A 458 -15.90 -29.88 -18.04
C ASP A 458 -14.40 -29.61 -17.95
N TYR A 459 -13.82 -29.74 -16.76
CA TYR A 459 -12.41 -29.45 -16.51
C TYR A 459 -11.65 -30.70 -16.08
N PHE A 460 -10.39 -30.78 -16.52
CA PHE A 460 -9.50 -31.91 -16.28
C PHE A 460 -8.11 -31.39 -15.91
N ALA A 461 -7.40 -32.05 -15.01
CA ALA A 461 -6.01 -31.72 -14.69
C ALA A 461 -5.09 -31.97 -15.91
N SER A 462 -4.19 -31.03 -16.19
CA SER A 462 -3.25 -31.12 -17.30
C SER A 462 -2.19 -32.17 -17.01
N GLY A 463 -2.26 -33.33 -17.68
CA GLY A 463 -1.29 -34.41 -17.55
C GLY A 463 -1.90 -35.71 -17.03
N SER A 464 -2.54 -35.69 -15.86
CA SER A 464 -3.24 -36.88 -15.31
C SER A 464 -4.62 -37.14 -15.93
N ASP A 465 -5.23 -36.11 -16.53
CA ASP A 465 -6.61 -36.12 -17.02
C ASP A 465 -7.67 -36.38 -15.93
N ASP A 466 -7.33 -36.15 -14.66
CA ASP A 466 -8.27 -36.29 -13.54
C ASP A 466 -9.42 -35.27 -13.66
N PRO A 467 -10.70 -35.70 -13.51
CA PRO A 467 -11.85 -34.81 -13.66
C PRO A 467 -11.99 -33.87 -12.46
N LEU A 468 -12.24 -32.59 -12.72
CA LEU A 468 -12.38 -31.54 -11.72
C LEU A 468 -13.86 -31.21 -11.46
N ALA A 469 -14.25 -31.20 -10.19
CA ALA A 469 -15.64 -30.98 -9.80
C ALA A 469 -16.04 -29.50 -9.92
N GLY A 470 -17.31 -29.25 -10.24
CA GLY A 470 -17.94 -27.92 -10.14
C GLY A 470 -17.79 -27.00 -11.37
N SER A 471 -17.38 -27.52 -12.54
CA SER A 471 -17.26 -26.75 -13.80
C SER A 471 -16.39 -25.48 -13.61
N THR A 472 -16.68 -24.35 -14.26
CA THR A 472 -15.80 -23.16 -14.31
C THR A 472 -15.42 -22.60 -12.94
N TRP A 473 -16.39 -22.52 -12.02
CA TRP A 473 -16.22 -21.88 -10.71
C TRP A 473 -16.12 -22.87 -9.56
N GLY A 474 -16.09 -24.17 -9.86
CA GLY A 474 -15.75 -25.21 -8.88
C GLY A 474 -14.33 -25.05 -8.39
N THR A 475 -14.11 -25.23 -7.09
CA THR A 475 -12.78 -25.20 -6.48
C THR A 475 -12.22 -26.61 -6.42
N SER A 476 -10.99 -26.81 -6.92
CA SER A 476 -10.27 -28.08 -6.87
C SER A 476 -8.87 -27.85 -6.34
N THR A 477 -8.26 -28.89 -5.76
CA THR A 477 -6.83 -28.88 -5.41
C THR A 477 -6.08 -29.69 -6.45
N LEU A 478 -5.01 -29.12 -7.01
CA LEU A 478 -4.11 -29.81 -7.92
C LEU A 478 -2.70 -29.78 -7.35
N TYR A 479 -1.96 -30.86 -7.56
CA TYR A 479 -0.54 -30.94 -7.23
C TYR A 479 0.31 -31.40 -8.42
N SER A 480 1.58 -31.04 -8.41
CA SER A 480 2.58 -31.54 -9.34
C SER A 480 3.94 -31.65 -8.66
N THR A 481 4.67 -32.72 -8.95
CA THR A 481 6.04 -32.94 -8.45
C THR A 481 7.13 -32.55 -9.45
N ASP A 482 6.74 -32.24 -10.69
CA ASP A 482 7.65 -31.90 -11.79
C ASP A 482 7.27 -30.61 -12.53
N GLY A 483 6.17 -29.96 -12.13
CA GLY A 483 5.62 -28.74 -12.73
C GLY A 483 4.91 -28.94 -14.08
N SER A 484 5.01 -30.13 -14.67
CA SER A 484 4.54 -30.44 -16.03
C SER A 484 3.32 -31.37 -16.05
N VAL A 485 3.22 -32.29 -15.10
CA VAL A 485 2.10 -33.24 -14.94
C VAL A 485 1.35 -32.90 -13.65
N TRP A 486 0.08 -32.54 -13.80
CA TRP A 486 -0.79 -32.16 -12.69
C TRP A 486 -1.77 -33.27 -12.36
N PHE A 487 -1.95 -33.53 -11.07
CA PHE A 487 -2.84 -34.54 -10.49
C PHE A 487 -3.89 -33.88 -9.61
N ALA A 488 -5.09 -34.45 -9.54
CA ALA A 488 -6.10 -33.98 -8.61
C ALA A 488 -5.82 -34.48 -7.19
N GLY A 489 -5.84 -33.57 -6.21
CA GLY A 489 -5.61 -33.87 -4.80
C GLY A 489 -4.48 -33.04 -4.20
N ASN A 490 -4.01 -33.51 -3.05
CA ASN A 490 -2.92 -32.88 -2.30
C ASN A 490 -1.58 -33.52 -2.63
N CYS A 491 -0.50 -32.81 -2.35
CA CYS A 491 0.84 -33.36 -2.41
C CYS A 491 0.96 -34.65 -1.55
N PRO A 492 1.57 -35.72 -2.08
CA PRO A 492 1.69 -37.00 -1.38
C PRO A 492 2.63 -36.98 -0.17
#